data_AF-A0A4Y6UG42-F1
#
_entry.id   AF-A0A4Y6UG42-F1
#
_cell.length_a   1.000
_cell.length_b   1.000
_cell.length_c   1.000
_cell.angle_alpha   90.00
_cell.angle_beta   90.00
_cell.angle_gamma   90.00
#
_symmetry.space_group_name_H-M   'P 1'
#
loop_
_entity.id
_entity.type
_entity.pdbx_description
1 polymer ?
#
loop_
_entity_poly.entity_id
_entity_poly.type
_entity_poly.pdbx_seq_one_letter_code
_entity_poly.pdbx_strand_id
1 'polypeptide(L)'
;MKLIDTLRFGGQDVLPLIEGGKGVSVSTGVSAGHWAAAGGIGTVSAVNADSYDDEGNLIPQIYHGRTRRERQRELVKYAVAGGIDQVKIAHEISGGKGRIHINFLWEMGATEEVIRGILEETSGLVHGLTCGAGMPYRLAEIAAHFNIPYYPIVSSGRAFNALWRRSYSKVSELLGGVVYEDPWRAGGHNGLSNTENPLSPEDPYPRVVELRRTMRQFGLHDTPIIMAGGVWRLDEWQDWIGNPELGPIAFQFGTRPLLTKESPIPDAWKRRLLTLKKGDVYLNRFSPTGFYSSAVNNSFLKDLRGRSERQVSYSVTANVDHDEPYGVGARKREVFVSSADRQKIAQWEEAGFTEALRTPDDTLVFVTPQSAREIVQDQANCMGCLSMCKFSNWVQREPFTTGVKADPRSFCIQKTLQDIAHVKAADNADYVVDHNLMFGGTSAYRFATDPFYAEGFVPTVAQLVERIASGQ
;
A
#
# COMPACT_ATOMS: atom_id res chain seq x y z
N MET A 1 24.60 10.79 -19.36
CA MET A 1 23.32 10.91 -18.66
C MET A 1 23.01 12.39 -18.52
N LYS A 2 21.83 12.85 -18.94
CA LYS A 2 21.32 14.19 -18.62
C LYS A 2 21.20 14.32 -17.11
N LEU A 3 21.73 15.40 -16.56
CA LEU A 3 21.53 15.73 -15.16
C LEU A 3 20.05 16.03 -14.94
N ILE A 4 19.54 15.65 -13.77
CA ILE A 4 18.18 15.96 -13.37
C ILE A 4 18.20 17.26 -12.58
N ASP A 5 17.58 18.30 -13.13
CA ASP A 5 17.54 19.62 -12.50
C ASP A 5 16.69 19.60 -11.23
N THR A 6 17.03 20.46 -10.27
CA THR A 6 16.22 20.63 -9.06
C THR A 6 14.84 21.18 -9.40
N LEU A 7 13.81 20.74 -8.68
CA LEU A 7 12.45 21.24 -8.81
C LEU A 7 11.97 21.84 -7.49
N ARG A 8 11.06 22.82 -7.59
CA ARG A 8 10.51 23.50 -6.41
C ARG A 8 9.39 22.68 -5.77
N PHE A 9 9.67 22.08 -4.61
CA PHE A 9 8.69 21.38 -3.77
C PHE A 9 8.58 22.09 -2.42
N GLY A 10 7.34 22.31 -1.95
CA GLY A 10 7.10 22.93 -0.64
C GLY A 10 7.84 24.27 -0.42
N GLY A 11 8.11 25.03 -1.48
CA GLY A 11 8.81 26.32 -1.42
C GLY A 11 10.35 26.27 -1.44
N GLN A 12 10.99 25.14 -1.74
CA GLN A 12 12.46 25.03 -1.91
C GLN A 12 12.81 24.18 -3.13
N ASP A 13 13.93 24.52 -3.76
CA ASP A 13 14.47 23.73 -4.86
C ASP A 13 15.24 22.54 -4.27
N VAL A 14 14.82 21.34 -4.65
CA VAL A 14 15.34 20.07 -4.13
C VAL A 14 15.59 19.11 -5.27
N LEU A 15 16.38 18.05 -5.01
CA LEU A 15 16.49 16.94 -5.96
C LEU A 15 15.09 16.36 -6.18
N PRO A 16 14.64 16.17 -7.43
CA PRO A 16 13.30 15.67 -7.73
C PRO A 16 13.23 14.14 -7.58
N LEU A 17 13.74 13.65 -6.44
CA LEU A 17 13.83 12.26 -6.02
C LEU A 17 13.05 12.10 -4.73
N ILE A 18 12.02 11.27 -4.77
CA ILE A 18 11.05 11.12 -3.69
C ILE A 18 11.14 9.71 -3.13
N GLU A 19 11.28 9.57 -1.82
CA GLU A 19 10.98 8.29 -1.17
C GLU A 19 9.45 8.11 -1.17
N GLY A 20 8.93 7.04 -1.77
CA GLY A 20 7.48 6.80 -1.76
C GLY A 20 6.98 6.36 -0.38
N GLY A 21 5.83 6.86 0.07
CA GLY A 21 5.26 6.48 1.37
C GLY A 21 4.79 5.02 1.41
N LYS A 22 5.30 4.24 2.36
CA LYS A 22 4.94 2.83 2.57
C LYS A 22 4.28 2.68 3.94
N GLY A 23 2.99 2.34 3.94
CA GLY A 23 2.20 2.19 5.17
C GLY A 23 2.67 1.08 6.09
N VAL A 24 2.21 1.16 7.33
CA VAL A 24 2.43 0.19 8.41
C VAL A 24 3.93 0.04 8.72
N SER A 25 4.52 1.12 9.21
CA SER A 25 5.85 1.14 9.83
C SER A 25 7.03 0.86 8.87
N VAL A 26 6.84 1.03 7.56
CA VAL A 26 7.91 0.80 6.56
C VAL A 26 8.59 2.10 6.12
N SER A 27 7.86 3.19 5.89
CA SER A 27 8.43 4.53 5.69
C SER A 27 8.24 5.37 6.94
N THR A 28 9.27 5.36 7.78
CA THR A 28 9.30 6.03 9.09
C THR A 28 9.98 7.39 8.99
N GLY A 29 9.98 8.13 10.10
CA GLY A 29 10.68 9.39 10.22
C GLY A 29 12.19 9.25 9.99
N VAL A 30 12.77 8.11 10.35
CA VAL A 30 14.20 7.84 10.14
C VAL A 30 14.52 7.73 8.64
N SER A 31 13.83 6.87 7.89
CA SER A 31 14.10 6.72 6.46
C SER A 31 13.81 8.02 5.69
N ALA A 32 12.66 8.65 5.97
CA ALA A 32 12.24 9.88 5.32
C ALA A 32 13.16 11.06 5.65
N GLY A 33 13.54 11.21 6.93
CA GLY A 33 14.46 12.24 7.38
C GLY A 33 15.82 12.14 6.70
N HIS A 34 16.39 10.94 6.62
CA HIS A 34 17.66 10.71 5.93
C HIS A 34 17.56 10.95 4.42
N TRP A 35 16.42 10.66 3.79
CA TRP A 35 16.19 10.95 2.37
C TRP A 35 16.15 12.46 2.11
N ALA A 36 15.46 13.21 2.98
CA ALA A 36 15.45 14.66 2.92
C ALA A 36 16.82 15.27 3.26
N ALA A 37 17.57 14.70 4.21
CA ALA A 37 18.93 15.12 4.52
C ALA A 37 19.90 14.96 3.34
N ALA A 38 19.62 14.02 2.43
CA ALA A 38 20.33 13.83 1.17
C ALA A 38 19.89 14.81 0.05
N GLY A 39 18.99 15.76 0.34
CA GLY A 39 18.55 16.81 -0.58
C GLY A 39 17.31 16.47 -1.41
N GLY A 40 16.69 15.31 -1.20
CA GLY A 40 15.45 14.90 -1.86
C GLY A 40 14.18 15.22 -1.04
N ILE A 41 13.11 14.50 -1.36
CA ILE A 41 11.85 14.55 -0.60
C ILE A 41 11.62 13.22 0.12
N GLY A 42 11.70 13.24 1.44
CA GLY A 42 11.37 12.09 2.28
C GLY A 42 9.87 12.04 2.56
N THR A 43 9.26 10.86 2.48
CA THR A 43 7.81 10.70 2.74
C THR A 43 7.57 9.78 3.93
N VAL A 44 7.06 10.34 5.01
CA VAL A 44 6.53 9.58 6.16
C VAL A 44 5.19 8.97 5.78
N SER A 45 4.93 7.70 6.12
CA SER A 45 3.59 7.14 5.97
C SER A 45 2.82 7.17 7.29
N ALA A 46 1.69 7.86 7.32
CA ALA A 46 0.83 7.94 8.51
C ALA A 46 -0.15 6.77 8.65
N VAL A 47 -0.07 5.78 7.75
CA VAL A 47 -0.96 4.62 7.77
C VAL A 47 -0.51 3.66 8.87
N ASN A 48 -1.18 3.71 10.03
CA ASN A 48 -0.84 2.94 11.23
C ASN A 48 0.65 3.05 11.62
N ALA A 49 1.17 4.28 11.61
CA ALA A 49 2.55 4.58 11.98
C ALA A 49 2.85 4.21 13.44
N ASP A 50 4.13 3.92 13.70
CA ASP A 50 4.62 3.68 15.05
C ASP A 50 4.70 4.96 15.87
N SER A 51 4.42 4.83 17.17
CA SER A 51 4.60 5.89 18.17
C SER A 51 5.56 5.42 19.26
N TYR A 52 6.19 6.37 19.96
CA TYR A 52 7.18 6.09 20.98
C TYR A 52 6.80 6.71 22.33
N ASP A 53 7.29 6.11 23.42
CA ASP A 53 7.20 6.71 24.75
C ASP A 53 8.32 7.75 24.97
N ASP A 54 8.32 8.41 26.13
CA ASP A 54 9.30 9.45 26.49
C ASP A 54 10.75 8.92 26.56
N GLU A 55 10.93 7.60 26.68
CA GLU A 55 12.23 6.93 26.68
C GLU A 55 12.66 6.50 25.26
N GLY A 56 11.82 6.73 24.25
CA GLY A 56 12.06 6.34 22.86
C GLY A 56 11.74 4.87 22.56
N ASN A 57 11.06 4.15 23.46
CA ASN A 57 10.64 2.78 23.20
C ASN A 57 9.37 2.77 22.34
N LEU A 58 9.30 1.81 21.42
CA LEU A 58 8.13 1.58 20.60
C LEU A 58 6.91 1.24 21.48
N ILE A 59 5.81 1.96 21.30
CA ILE A 59 4.52 1.66 21.94
C ILE A 59 3.76 0.64 21.08
N PRO A 60 3.50 -0.58 21.57
CA PRO A 60 2.72 -1.56 20.83
C PRO A 60 1.27 -1.11 20.65
N GLN A 61 0.73 -1.31 19.44
CA GLN A 61 -0.68 -1.02 19.14
C GLN A 61 -1.59 -2.14 19.69
N ILE A 62 -1.96 -2.05 20.96
CA ILE A 62 -2.82 -3.04 21.65
C ILE A 62 -4.22 -2.46 21.79
N TYR A 63 -5.22 -3.22 21.32
CA TYR A 63 -6.62 -2.79 21.32
C TYR A 63 -7.38 -3.39 22.50
N HIS A 64 -7.99 -2.54 23.34
CA HIS A 64 -8.75 -2.94 24.52
C HIS A 64 -10.27 -2.84 24.30
N GLY A 65 -10.69 -2.16 23.23
CA GLY A 65 -12.10 -1.99 22.87
C GLY A 65 -12.86 -3.32 22.74
N ARG A 66 -14.04 -3.38 23.37
CA ARG A 66 -14.96 -4.51 23.30
C ARG A 66 -15.72 -4.54 21.98
N THR A 67 -15.96 -3.36 21.40
CA THR A 67 -16.59 -3.21 20.09
C THR A 67 -15.59 -2.81 19.01
N ARG A 68 -15.88 -3.12 17.75
CA ARG A 68 -15.06 -2.70 16.59
C ARG A 68 -14.88 -1.17 16.54
N ARG A 69 -15.91 -0.41 16.94
CA ARG A 69 -15.88 1.07 17.00
C ARG A 69 -14.91 1.60 18.06
N GLU A 70 -14.90 0.99 19.24
CA GLU A 70 -13.95 1.35 20.31
C GLU A 70 -12.51 1.07 19.87
N ARG A 71 -12.26 -0.09 19.26
CA ARG A 71 -10.94 -0.41 18.70
C ARG A 71 -10.54 0.51 17.56
N GLN A 72 -11.49 0.98 16.73
CA GLN A 72 -11.20 1.97 15.70
C GLN A 72 -10.75 3.30 16.31
N ARG A 73 -11.38 3.75 17.40
CA ARG A 73 -10.95 4.99 18.10
C ARG A 73 -9.55 4.84 18.67
N GLU A 74 -9.21 3.68 19.23
CA GLU A 74 -7.85 3.37 19.67
C GLU A 74 -6.87 3.40 18.49
N LEU A 75 -7.22 2.78 17.36
CA LEU A 75 -6.41 2.81 16.12
C LEU A 75 -6.16 4.24 15.61
N VAL A 76 -7.17 5.10 15.64
CA VAL A 76 -7.02 6.51 15.25
C VAL A 76 -6.04 7.25 16.16
N LYS A 77 -6.12 7.03 17.48
CA LYS A 77 -5.18 7.62 18.44
C LYS A 77 -3.75 7.18 18.16
N TYR A 78 -3.53 5.88 17.93
CA TYR A 78 -2.22 5.36 17.55
C TYR A 78 -1.72 5.98 16.24
N ALA A 79 -2.56 6.05 15.21
CA ALA A 79 -2.17 6.60 13.91
C ALA A 79 -1.82 8.10 13.99
N VAL A 80 -2.56 8.89 14.78
CA VAL A 80 -2.25 10.31 15.00
C VAL A 80 -0.95 10.48 15.78
N ALA A 81 -0.80 9.81 16.93
CA ALA A 81 0.40 9.89 17.75
C ALA A 81 1.65 9.46 16.94
N GLY A 82 1.56 8.31 16.26
CA GLY A 82 2.65 7.82 15.44
C GLY A 82 2.96 8.76 14.27
N GLY A 83 1.95 9.28 13.58
CA GLY A 83 2.17 10.25 12.52
C GLY A 83 2.91 11.52 12.99
N ILE A 84 2.59 12.02 14.18
CA ILE A 84 3.27 13.16 14.81
C ILE A 84 4.74 12.82 15.12
N ASP A 85 4.99 11.69 15.77
CA ASP A 85 6.35 11.25 16.13
C ASP A 85 7.22 11.09 14.88
N GLN A 86 6.73 10.38 13.86
CA GLN A 86 7.47 10.15 12.64
C GLN A 86 7.78 11.47 11.90
N VAL A 87 6.86 12.43 11.88
CA VAL A 87 7.12 13.75 11.26
C VAL A 87 8.19 14.53 12.03
N LYS A 88 8.13 14.55 13.36
CA LYS A 88 9.13 15.23 14.20
C LYS A 88 10.53 14.64 13.99
N ILE A 89 10.63 13.31 14.02
CA ILE A 89 11.89 12.58 13.75
C ILE A 89 12.40 12.92 12.34
N ALA A 90 11.54 12.88 11.32
CA ALA A 90 11.95 13.20 9.95
C ALA A 90 12.47 14.64 9.82
N HIS A 91 11.76 15.59 10.43
CA HIS A 91 12.12 16.99 10.40
C HIS A 91 13.49 17.23 11.06
N GLU A 92 13.70 16.69 12.25
CA GLU A 92 14.97 16.81 12.99
C GLU A 92 16.15 16.25 12.18
N ILE A 93 16.03 15.02 11.67
CA ILE A 93 17.08 14.37 10.88
C ILE A 93 17.34 15.13 9.57
N SER A 94 16.30 15.67 8.93
CA SER A 94 16.45 16.35 7.64
C SER A 94 17.36 17.58 7.70
N GLY A 95 17.42 18.25 8.85
CA GLY A 95 18.13 19.51 9.05
C GLY A 95 17.73 20.60 8.03
N GLY A 96 16.53 20.54 7.46
CA GLY A 96 16.03 21.49 6.46
C GLY A 96 16.69 21.39 5.07
N LYS A 97 17.51 20.37 4.80
CA LYS A 97 18.22 20.20 3.52
C LYS A 97 17.31 19.77 2.37
N GLY A 98 16.18 19.15 2.69
CA GLY A 98 15.18 18.68 1.73
C GLY A 98 13.77 18.89 2.27
N ARG A 99 12.79 18.21 1.67
CA ARG A 99 11.37 18.33 2.07
C ARG A 99 10.83 17.06 2.70
N ILE A 100 9.94 17.25 3.66
CA ILE A 100 9.20 16.17 4.32
C ILE A 100 7.76 16.19 3.82
N HIS A 101 7.36 15.09 3.17
CA HIS A 101 5.99 14.80 2.84
C HIS A 101 5.41 13.80 3.84
N ILE A 102 4.09 13.77 3.92
CA ILE A 102 3.33 12.74 4.63
C ILE A 102 2.36 12.05 3.67
N ASN A 103 2.25 10.73 3.78
CA ASN A 103 1.42 9.89 2.94
C ASN A 103 0.25 9.31 3.72
N PHE A 104 -0.91 9.33 3.06
CA PHE A 104 -2.15 8.73 3.54
C PHE A 104 -2.77 7.84 2.45
N LEU A 105 -3.61 6.89 2.87
CA LEU A 105 -4.45 6.11 1.96
C LEU A 105 -5.90 6.49 2.21
N TRP A 106 -6.63 6.86 1.16
CA TRP A 106 -7.98 7.39 1.33
C TRP A 106 -8.95 6.36 1.90
N GLU A 107 -8.82 5.10 1.48
CA GLU A 107 -9.59 3.97 2.02
C GLU A 107 -9.14 3.51 3.43
N MET A 108 -8.19 4.19 4.06
CA MET A 108 -7.91 3.99 5.49
C MET A 108 -9.13 4.42 6.33
N GLY A 109 -9.33 3.77 7.48
CA GLY A 109 -10.34 4.18 8.44
C GLY A 109 -10.01 5.56 9.01
N ALA A 110 -11.00 6.44 9.09
CA ALA A 110 -10.91 7.78 9.68
C ALA A 110 -9.77 8.66 9.11
N THR A 111 -9.40 8.48 7.84
CA THR A 111 -8.29 9.19 7.18
C THR A 111 -8.29 10.69 7.44
N GLU A 112 -9.45 11.35 7.35
CA GLU A 112 -9.54 12.81 7.52
C GLU A 112 -9.28 13.26 8.96
N GLU A 113 -9.76 12.49 9.94
CA GLU A 113 -9.49 12.75 11.36
C GLU A 113 -8.01 12.57 11.65
N VAL A 114 -7.39 11.53 11.10
CA VAL A 114 -5.96 11.27 11.25
C VAL A 114 -5.12 12.39 10.61
N ILE A 115 -5.46 12.82 9.38
CA ILE A 115 -4.75 13.92 8.72
C ILE A 115 -4.82 15.19 9.58
N ARG A 116 -6.01 15.56 10.05
CA ARG A 116 -6.21 16.77 10.86
C ARG A 116 -5.45 16.70 12.17
N GLY A 117 -5.60 15.60 12.91
CA GLY A 117 -4.93 15.43 14.20
C GLY A 117 -3.41 15.49 14.11
N ILE A 118 -2.81 14.98 13.02
CA ILE A 118 -1.37 15.12 12.80
C ILE A 118 -1.01 16.57 12.47
N LEU A 119 -1.70 17.20 11.51
CA LEU A 119 -1.34 18.53 11.03
C LEU A 119 -1.55 19.64 12.06
N GLU A 120 -2.49 19.46 12.99
CA GLU A 120 -2.68 20.36 14.15
C GLU A 120 -1.41 20.45 15.01
N GLU A 121 -0.65 19.36 15.16
CA GLU A 121 0.53 19.25 16.02
C GLU A 121 1.87 19.33 15.28
N THR A 122 1.84 19.30 13.94
CA THR A 122 3.06 19.32 13.09
C THR A 122 3.14 20.52 12.16
N SER A 123 2.45 21.61 12.49
CA SER A 123 2.46 22.84 11.71
C SER A 123 3.90 23.33 11.47
N GLY A 124 4.22 23.63 10.21
CA GLY A 124 5.57 24.06 9.80
C GLY A 124 6.61 22.94 9.63
N LEU A 125 6.31 21.70 10.00
CA LEU A 125 7.24 20.57 9.86
C LEU A 125 7.02 19.79 8.54
N VAL A 126 5.79 19.80 8.04
CA VAL A 126 5.37 19.08 6.83
C VAL A 126 5.28 20.03 5.65
N HIS A 127 5.73 19.58 4.48
CA HIS A 127 5.85 20.37 3.26
C HIS A 127 4.99 19.84 2.09
N GLY A 128 4.32 18.71 2.30
CA GLY A 128 3.44 18.13 1.30
C GLY A 128 2.56 16.99 1.81
N LEU A 129 1.32 16.95 1.33
CA LEU A 129 0.38 15.86 1.56
C LEU A 129 0.25 14.98 0.32
N THR A 130 0.63 13.72 0.42
CA THR A 130 0.41 12.71 -0.62
C THR A 130 -0.75 11.80 -0.22
N CYS A 131 -1.63 11.47 -1.17
CA CYS A 131 -2.74 10.57 -0.88
C CYS A 131 -3.08 9.68 -2.06
N GLY A 132 -3.11 8.37 -1.81
CA GLY A 132 -3.48 7.33 -2.78
C GLY A 132 -4.61 6.45 -2.31
N ALA A 133 -4.81 5.32 -3.01
CA ALA A 133 -5.83 4.30 -2.71
C ALA A 133 -7.23 4.87 -2.42
N GLY A 134 -7.93 5.29 -3.48
CA GLY A 134 -9.30 5.83 -3.43
C GLY A 134 -9.44 7.11 -4.24
N MET A 135 -10.56 7.82 -4.06
CA MET A 135 -10.81 9.13 -4.68
C MET A 135 -10.87 10.24 -3.61
N PRO A 136 -9.74 10.85 -3.25
CA PRO A 136 -9.63 11.76 -2.11
C PRO A 136 -10.16 13.18 -2.40
N TYR A 137 -11.47 13.29 -2.59
CA TYR A 137 -12.12 14.57 -2.92
C TYR A 137 -12.06 15.62 -1.81
N ARG A 138 -11.83 15.25 -0.54
CA ARG A 138 -11.69 16.23 0.55
C ARG A 138 -10.23 16.57 0.88
N LEU A 139 -9.25 15.98 0.19
CA LEU A 139 -7.84 16.27 0.42
C LEU A 139 -7.50 17.75 0.17
N ALA A 140 -7.98 18.33 -0.93
CA ALA A 140 -7.71 19.74 -1.25
C ALA A 140 -8.32 20.71 -0.22
N GLU A 141 -9.49 20.38 0.34
CA GLU A 141 -10.11 21.17 1.41
C GLU A 141 -9.28 21.12 2.70
N ILE A 142 -8.78 19.94 3.07
CA ILE A 142 -7.89 19.79 4.23
C ILE A 142 -6.57 20.54 3.98
N ALA A 143 -6.00 20.39 2.79
CA ALA A 143 -4.78 21.07 2.38
C ALA A 143 -4.91 22.60 2.46
N ALA A 144 -6.04 23.15 2.00
CA ALA A 144 -6.37 24.57 2.13
C ALA A 144 -6.45 25.02 3.59
N HIS A 145 -7.09 24.22 4.45
CA HIS A 145 -7.23 24.54 5.88
C HIS A 145 -5.88 24.70 6.60
N PHE A 146 -4.90 23.87 6.24
CA PHE A 146 -3.55 23.91 6.83
C PHE A 146 -2.52 24.66 5.95
N ASN A 147 -2.95 25.26 4.84
CA ASN A 147 -2.10 25.94 3.86
C ASN A 147 -0.87 25.11 3.44
N ILE A 148 -1.09 23.84 3.11
CA ILE A 148 -0.04 22.89 2.76
C ILE A 148 -0.21 22.38 1.33
N PRO A 149 0.87 22.28 0.52
CA PRO A 149 0.75 21.70 -0.81
C PRO A 149 0.27 20.24 -0.78
N TYR A 150 -0.56 19.85 -1.75
CA TYR A 150 -1.05 18.48 -1.89
C TYR A 150 -0.65 17.86 -3.23
N TYR A 151 -0.52 16.55 -3.22
CA TYR A 151 0.04 15.72 -4.29
C TYR A 151 -0.83 14.46 -4.45
N PRO A 152 -1.91 14.53 -5.24
CA PRO A 152 -2.77 13.37 -5.47
C PRO A 152 -2.04 12.28 -6.24
N ILE A 153 -2.27 11.02 -5.86
CA ILE A 153 -1.80 9.85 -6.58
C ILE A 153 -2.89 9.38 -7.56
N VAL A 154 -2.53 9.27 -8.84
CA VAL A 154 -3.43 8.87 -9.94
C VAL A 154 -2.77 7.85 -10.84
N SER A 155 -3.57 7.00 -11.48
CA SER A 155 -3.08 6.00 -12.47
C SER A 155 -3.33 6.40 -13.94
N SER A 156 -4.00 7.55 -14.16
CA SER A 156 -4.35 8.03 -15.51
C SER A 156 -4.77 9.51 -15.52
N GLY A 157 -4.71 10.14 -16.70
CA GLY A 157 -5.31 11.45 -16.94
C GLY A 157 -6.82 11.50 -16.65
N ARG A 158 -7.54 10.39 -16.90
CA ARG A 158 -8.97 10.27 -16.57
C ARG A 158 -9.24 10.38 -15.06
N ALA A 159 -8.45 9.68 -14.24
CA ALA A 159 -8.56 9.75 -12.79
C ALA A 159 -8.25 11.17 -12.29
N PHE A 160 -7.19 11.79 -12.81
CA PHE A 160 -6.85 13.18 -12.50
C PHE A 160 -7.97 14.16 -12.88
N ASN A 161 -8.52 14.07 -14.11
CA ASN A 161 -9.63 14.92 -14.56
C ASN A 161 -10.85 14.82 -13.63
N ALA A 162 -11.17 13.61 -13.14
CA ALA A 162 -12.26 13.41 -12.20
C ALA A 162 -12.02 14.08 -10.84
N LEU A 163 -10.81 13.98 -10.29
CA LEU A 163 -10.43 14.66 -9.05
C LEU A 163 -10.42 16.19 -9.23
N TRP A 164 -9.87 16.66 -10.35
CA TRP A 164 -9.77 18.07 -10.69
C TRP A 164 -11.14 18.75 -10.75
N ARG A 165 -12.03 18.25 -11.61
CA ARG A 165 -13.36 18.84 -11.83
C ARG A 165 -14.23 18.82 -10.58
N ARG A 166 -14.06 17.83 -9.70
CA ARG A 166 -14.90 17.68 -8.51
C ARG A 166 -14.38 18.46 -7.31
N SER A 167 -13.06 18.63 -7.18
CA SER A 167 -12.47 19.20 -5.97
C SER A 167 -11.26 20.09 -6.22
N TYR A 168 -10.24 19.62 -6.93
CA TYR A 168 -8.91 20.26 -6.88
C TYR A 168 -8.85 21.60 -7.61
N SER A 169 -9.72 21.83 -8.59
CA SER A 169 -9.80 23.14 -9.26
C SER A 169 -10.15 24.29 -8.33
N LYS A 170 -10.67 24.02 -7.13
CA LYS A 170 -11.03 25.02 -6.12
C LYS A 170 -9.85 25.50 -5.27
N VAL A 171 -8.76 24.74 -5.28
CA VAL A 171 -7.55 24.95 -4.48
C VAL A 171 -6.34 24.66 -5.36
N SER A 172 -6.35 25.20 -6.58
CA SER A 172 -5.35 24.90 -7.61
C SER A 172 -3.95 25.42 -7.24
N GLU A 173 -3.89 26.49 -6.46
CA GLU A 173 -2.66 27.15 -6.00
C GLU A 173 -1.85 26.30 -5.02
N LEU A 174 -2.48 25.35 -4.33
CA LEU A 174 -1.80 24.39 -3.45
C LEU A 174 -1.54 23.03 -4.12
N LEU A 175 -1.87 22.85 -5.40
CA LEU A 175 -1.49 21.63 -6.11
C LEU A 175 0.03 21.64 -6.37
N GLY A 176 0.78 20.93 -5.52
CA GLY A 176 2.24 20.91 -5.60
C GLY A 176 2.79 20.02 -6.72
N GLY A 177 2.01 19.05 -7.17
CA GLY A 177 2.39 18.09 -8.19
C GLY A 177 1.36 16.98 -8.31
N VAL A 178 1.52 16.10 -9.31
CA VAL A 178 0.65 14.93 -9.47
C VAL A 178 1.50 13.68 -9.53
N VAL A 179 1.29 12.75 -8.61
CA VAL A 179 1.99 11.46 -8.64
C VAL A 179 1.27 10.56 -9.62
N TYR A 180 1.92 10.24 -10.74
CA TYR A 180 1.49 9.17 -11.61
C TYR A 180 2.05 7.85 -11.07
N GLU A 181 1.16 6.98 -10.60
CA GLU A 181 1.53 5.63 -10.15
C GLU A 181 1.16 4.61 -11.22
N ASP A 182 2.19 3.96 -11.78
CA ASP A 182 2.03 2.91 -12.77
C ASP A 182 1.21 1.74 -12.18
N PRO A 183 0.02 1.45 -12.74
CA PRO A 183 -0.90 0.51 -12.13
C PRO A 183 -0.50 -0.97 -12.30
N TRP A 184 0.54 -1.27 -13.10
CA TRP A 184 1.09 -2.63 -13.22
C TRP A 184 2.43 -2.80 -12.52
N ARG A 185 3.22 -1.73 -12.39
CA ARG A 185 4.62 -1.82 -11.94
C ARG A 185 4.84 -1.44 -10.49
N ALA A 186 4.00 -0.57 -9.93
CA ALA A 186 4.13 -0.09 -8.56
C ALA A 186 3.90 -1.21 -7.53
N GLY A 187 4.59 -1.13 -6.40
CA GLY A 187 4.36 -2.02 -5.26
C GLY A 187 3.18 -1.57 -4.42
N GLY A 188 2.60 -2.44 -3.59
CA GLY A 188 1.45 -2.05 -2.77
C GLY A 188 0.16 -2.04 -3.56
N HIS A 189 -0.84 -1.25 -3.14
CA HIS A 189 -2.10 -1.11 -3.86
C HIS A 189 -1.91 -0.40 -5.20
N ASN A 190 -2.61 -0.86 -6.24
CA ASN A 190 -2.46 -0.37 -7.61
C ASN A 190 -3.78 0.19 -8.16
N GLY A 191 -3.70 1.29 -8.90
CA GLY A 191 -4.84 2.01 -9.48
C GLY A 191 -5.39 1.44 -10.80
N LEU A 192 -5.42 0.12 -10.99
CA LEU A 192 -6.06 -0.50 -12.18
C LEU A 192 -7.56 -0.26 -12.19
N SER A 193 -8.08 0.15 -13.35
CA SER A 193 -9.51 0.24 -13.60
C SER A 193 -10.10 -1.09 -14.08
N ASN A 194 -11.42 -1.24 -13.98
CA ASN A 194 -12.12 -2.47 -14.36
C ASN A 194 -12.00 -2.82 -15.86
N THR A 195 -11.60 -1.85 -16.70
CA THR A 195 -11.41 -2.05 -18.14
C THR A 195 -10.00 -2.46 -18.52
N GLU A 196 -9.05 -2.37 -17.59
CA GLU A 196 -7.65 -2.70 -17.83
C GLU A 196 -7.37 -4.16 -17.49
N ASN A 197 -6.54 -4.81 -18.30
CA ASN A 197 -6.14 -6.18 -18.05
C ASN A 197 -4.91 -6.20 -17.11
N PRO A 198 -5.01 -6.77 -15.89
CA PRO A 198 -3.87 -6.85 -14.97
C PRO A 198 -2.70 -7.68 -15.52
N LEU A 199 -2.96 -8.57 -16.49
CA LEU A 199 -1.94 -9.44 -17.10
C LEU A 199 -1.26 -8.82 -18.32
N SER A 200 -1.65 -7.61 -18.73
CA SER A 200 -1.08 -6.92 -19.89
C SER A 200 -0.55 -5.54 -19.49
N PRO A 201 0.66 -5.46 -18.90
CA PRO A 201 1.26 -4.17 -18.54
C PRO A 201 1.46 -3.26 -19.74
N GLU A 202 1.12 -1.99 -19.59
CA GLU A 202 1.33 -0.98 -20.61
C GLU A 202 2.68 -0.25 -20.42
N ASP A 203 3.09 0.49 -21.45
CA ASP A 203 4.16 1.47 -21.35
C ASP A 203 3.64 2.71 -20.59
N PRO A 204 4.32 3.17 -19.52
CA PRO A 204 3.92 4.38 -18.82
C PRO A 204 4.05 5.66 -19.67
N TYR A 205 4.95 5.73 -20.66
CA TYR A 205 5.22 7.00 -21.38
C TYR A 205 3.96 7.60 -22.05
N PRO A 206 3.20 6.87 -22.90
CA PRO A 206 1.98 7.41 -23.51
C PRO A 206 0.94 7.85 -22.48
N ARG A 207 0.83 7.14 -21.36
CA ARG A 207 -0.14 7.45 -20.29
C ARG A 207 0.22 8.73 -19.55
N VAL A 208 1.50 8.98 -19.31
CA VAL A 208 1.99 10.19 -18.67
C VAL A 208 1.90 11.39 -19.62
N VAL A 209 2.16 11.21 -20.92
CA VAL A 209 1.88 12.23 -21.93
C VAL A 209 0.40 12.62 -21.92
N GLU A 210 -0.50 11.65 -21.84
CA GLU A 210 -1.95 11.92 -21.77
C GLU A 210 -2.37 12.61 -20.47
N LEU A 211 -1.77 12.23 -19.34
CA LEU A 211 -1.92 12.96 -18.08
C LEU A 211 -1.47 14.41 -18.21
N ARG A 212 -0.28 14.65 -18.78
CA ARG A 212 0.22 16.02 -19.02
C ARG A 212 -0.69 16.81 -19.94
N ARG A 213 -1.19 16.22 -21.03
CA ARG A 213 -2.18 16.87 -21.92
C ARG A 213 -3.42 17.30 -21.16
N THR A 214 -3.96 16.41 -20.32
CA THR A 214 -5.09 16.72 -19.44
C THR A 214 -4.76 17.87 -18.49
N MET A 215 -3.61 17.84 -17.82
CA MET A 215 -3.15 18.90 -16.93
C MET A 215 -3.02 20.27 -17.63
N ARG A 216 -2.48 20.29 -18.85
CA ARG A 216 -2.32 21.51 -19.67
C ARG A 216 -3.66 22.15 -20.06
N GLN A 217 -4.73 21.36 -20.23
CA GLN A 217 -6.07 21.92 -20.45
C GLN A 217 -6.57 22.75 -19.27
N PHE A 218 -5.98 22.57 -18.08
CA PHE A 218 -6.31 23.31 -16.87
C PHE A 218 -5.25 24.36 -16.49
N GLY A 219 -4.31 24.68 -17.37
CA GLY A 219 -3.25 25.65 -17.11
C GLY A 219 -2.08 25.11 -16.28
N LEU A 220 -2.04 23.81 -16.00
CA LEU A 220 -1.00 23.17 -15.17
C LEU A 220 0.22 22.75 -16.02
N HIS A 221 0.77 23.70 -16.77
CA HIS A 221 1.87 23.45 -17.71
C HIS A 221 3.15 23.03 -16.98
N ASP A 222 3.45 23.70 -15.87
CA ASP A 222 4.70 23.58 -15.12
C ASP A 222 4.54 22.81 -13.78
N THR A 223 3.33 22.38 -13.44
CA THR A 223 3.09 21.53 -12.27
C THR A 223 3.80 20.19 -12.45
N PRO A 224 4.71 19.77 -11.56
CA PRO A 224 5.47 18.54 -11.74
C PRO A 224 4.58 17.30 -11.80
N ILE A 225 4.90 16.37 -12.70
CA ILE A 225 4.43 14.99 -12.61
C ILE A 225 5.52 14.19 -11.88
N ILE A 226 5.12 13.38 -10.91
CA ILE A 226 6.02 12.47 -10.21
C ILE A 226 5.77 11.06 -10.75
N MET A 227 6.72 10.50 -11.49
CA MET A 227 6.66 9.13 -11.99
C MET A 227 6.95 8.15 -10.85
N ALA A 228 5.99 7.28 -10.54
CA ALA A 228 6.07 6.25 -9.52
C ALA A 228 5.74 4.87 -10.11
N GLY A 229 6.48 3.85 -9.68
CA GLY A 229 6.30 2.47 -10.15
C GLY A 229 7.26 2.09 -11.27
N GLY A 230 8.04 1.02 -11.07
CA GLY A 230 9.05 0.56 -12.03
C GLY A 230 10.33 1.40 -12.12
N VAL A 231 10.41 2.55 -11.44
CA VAL A 231 11.63 3.37 -11.39
C VAL A 231 12.68 2.68 -10.51
N TRP A 232 13.82 2.32 -11.11
CA TRP A 232 14.97 1.77 -10.40
C TRP A 232 16.20 2.68 -10.53
N ARG A 233 16.58 3.06 -11.76
CA ARG A 233 17.75 3.90 -12.09
C ARG A 233 17.33 4.98 -13.07
N LEU A 234 17.91 6.18 -13.03
CA LEU A 234 17.50 7.29 -13.90
C LEU A 234 18.07 7.21 -15.32
N ASP A 235 19.11 6.40 -15.56
CA ASP A 235 19.64 6.13 -16.91
C ASP A 235 18.61 5.42 -17.80
N GLU A 236 17.62 4.73 -17.21
CA GLU A 236 16.48 4.12 -17.89
C GLU A 236 15.38 5.13 -18.28
N TRP A 237 15.49 6.39 -17.82
CA TRP A 237 14.46 7.44 -18.00
C TRP A 237 15.01 8.69 -18.70
N GLN A 238 16.11 8.57 -19.44
CA GLN A 238 16.80 9.71 -20.08
C GLN A 238 15.94 10.46 -21.10
N ASP A 239 15.03 9.74 -21.75
CA ASP A 239 14.09 10.30 -22.71
C ASP A 239 12.92 11.04 -22.04
N TRP A 240 12.79 10.94 -20.71
CA TRP A 240 11.79 11.66 -19.93
C TRP A 240 12.36 12.97 -19.37
N ILE A 241 13.64 12.97 -18.98
CA ILE A 241 14.30 14.13 -18.36
C ILE A 241 14.49 15.25 -19.40
N GLY A 242 13.93 16.42 -19.09
CA GLY A 242 13.92 17.58 -19.98
C GLY A 242 13.03 17.42 -21.22
N ASN A 243 12.09 16.47 -21.21
CA ASN A 243 11.20 16.23 -22.34
C ASN A 243 10.04 17.26 -22.35
N PRO A 244 9.90 18.06 -23.43
CA PRO A 244 8.87 19.10 -23.51
C PRO A 244 7.45 18.53 -23.58
N GLU A 245 7.24 17.28 -24.00
CA GLU A 245 5.91 16.65 -23.96
C GLU A 245 5.45 16.40 -22.52
N LEU A 246 6.38 16.05 -21.64
CA LEU A 246 6.13 15.72 -20.24
C LEU A 246 6.21 16.95 -19.32
N GLY A 247 7.00 17.97 -19.68
CA GLY A 247 7.29 19.10 -18.80
C GLY A 247 8.11 18.69 -17.57
N PRO A 248 7.99 19.41 -16.43
CA PRO A 248 8.70 19.06 -15.21
C PRO A 248 8.33 17.65 -14.73
N ILE A 249 9.34 16.81 -14.53
CA ILE A 249 9.21 15.41 -14.11
C ILE A 249 10.09 15.13 -12.88
N ALA A 250 9.54 14.42 -11.92
CA ALA A 250 10.25 13.89 -10.75
C ALA A 250 10.06 12.37 -10.65
N PHE A 251 10.82 11.71 -9.79
CA PHE A 251 10.82 10.26 -9.68
C PHE A 251 10.63 9.80 -8.24
N GLN A 252 9.66 8.92 -8.03
CA GLN A 252 9.36 8.34 -6.73
C GLN A 252 9.80 6.87 -6.65
N PHE A 253 10.54 6.56 -5.58
CA PHE A 253 11.10 5.25 -5.32
C PHE A 253 10.37 4.59 -4.15
N GLY A 254 9.52 3.62 -4.46
CA GLY A 254 8.89 2.77 -3.44
C GLY A 254 9.79 1.60 -3.06
N THR A 255 10.10 0.71 -3.99
CA THR A 255 10.77 -0.56 -3.63
C THR A 255 12.24 -0.39 -3.25
N ARG A 256 13.03 0.33 -4.04
CA ARG A 256 14.49 0.41 -3.87
C ARG A 256 14.96 0.88 -2.46
N PRO A 257 14.31 1.88 -1.82
CA PRO A 257 14.70 2.34 -0.48
C PRO A 257 14.44 1.34 0.66
N LEU A 258 13.67 0.26 0.42
CA LEU A 258 13.47 -0.82 1.39
C LEU A 258 14.79 -1.43 1.86
N LEU A 259 15.80 -1.49 0.97
CA LEU A 259 17.11 -2.06 1.30
C LEU A 259 18.14 -0.95 1.53
N THR A 260 17.95 -0.23 2.64
CA THR A 260 18.89 0.77 3.17
C THR A 260 19.16 0.50 4.65
N LYS A 261 20.23 1.09 5.20
CA LYS A 261 20.55 0.96 6.63
C LYS A 261 19.47 1.59 7.51
N GLU A 262 18.91 2.71 7.06
CA GLU A 262 17.88 3.50 7.73
C GLU A 262 16.47 2.93 7.56
N SER A 263 16.27 1.98 6.63
CA SER A 263 14.98 1.31 6.49
C SER A 263 14.67 0.49 7.74
N PRO A 264 13.47 0.65 8.33
CA PRO A 264 13.07 -0.04 9.56
C PRO A 264 12.71 -1.52 9.34
N ILE A 265 12.68 -1.99 8.08
CA ILE A 265 12.29 -3.38 7.83
C ILE A 265 13.26 -4.35 8.51
N PRO A 266 12.76 -5.47 9.06
CA PRO A 266 13.61 -6.46 9.72
C PRO A 266 14.67 -7.07 8.80
N ASP A 267 15.79 -7.51 9.38
CA ASP A 267 16.89 -8.12 8.62
C ASP A 267 16.46 -9.36 7.83
N ALA A 268 15.52 -10.15 8.35
CA ALA A 268 14.93 -11.29 7.63
C ALA A 268 14.24 -10.84 6.33
N TRP A 269 13.54 -9.70 6.36
CA TRP A 269 12.95 -9.11 5.17
C TRP A 269 14.07 -8.60 4.22
N LYS A 270 15.08 -7.88 4.72
CA LYS A 270 16.23 -7.43 3.91
C LYS A 270 16.91 -8.60 3.17
N ARG A 271 17.18 -9.70 3.89
CA ARG A 271 17.72 -10.93 3.29
C ARG A 271 16.78 -11.52 2.25
N ARG A 272 15.47 -11.56 2.52
CA ARG A 272 14.49 -12.09 1.55
C ARG A 272 14.49 -11.29 0.25
N LEU A 273 14.61 -9.96 0.30
CA LEU A 273 14.69 -9.12 -0.90
C LEU A 273 15.84 -9.50 -1.83
N LEU A 274 17.01 -9.84 -1.27
CA LEU A 274 18.20 -10.26 -2.02
C LEU A 274 18.07 -11.63 -2.71
N THR A 275 17.00 -12.38 -2.44
CA THR A 275 16.76 -13.72 -3.02
C THR A 275 15.67 -13.74 -4.09
N LEU A 276 15.03 -12.60 -4.35
CA LEU A 276 13.90 -12.51 -5.26
C LEU A 276 14.34 -12.68 -6.72
N LYS A 277 13.55 -13.45 -7.47
CA LYS A 277 13.73 -13.67 -8.90
C LYS A 277 12.71 -12.87 -9.70
N LYS A 278 13.02 -12.62 -10.97
CA LYS A 278 12.08 -11.97 -11.89
C LYS A 278 10.81 -12.84 -11.97
N GLY A 279 9.66 -12.24 -11.69
CA GLY A 279 8.36 -12.94 -11.60
C GLY A 279 7.92 -13.33 -10.19
N ASP A 280 8.77 -13.13 -9.16
CA ASP A 280 8.39 -13.40 -7.77
C ASP A 280 7.44 -12.36 -7.17
N VAL A 281 7.15 -11.26 -7.87
CA VAL A 281 6.12 -10.27 -7.45
C VAL A 281 4.85 -10.53 -8.23
N TYR A 282 3.75 -10.73 -7.50
CA TYR A 282 2.44 -11.10 -8.02
C TYR A 282 1.43 -9.97 -7.84
N LEU A 283 0.91 -9.46 -8.96
CA LEU A 283 -0.22 -8.55 -9.01
C LEU A 283 -1.51 -9.34 -8.76
N ASN A 284 -2.11 -9.15 -7.59
CA ASN A 284 -3.25 -9.93 -7.10
C ASN A 284 -4.41 -9.02 -6.66
N ARG A 285 -5.57 -9.61 -6.38
CA ARG A 285 -6.77 -8.88 -5.92
C ARG A 285 -7.33 -9.44 -4.61
N PHE A 286 -6.45 -9.91 -3.73
CA PHE A 286 -6.86 -10.46 -2.42
C PHE A 286 -7.11 -9.39 -1.36
N SER A 287 -6.68 -8.15 -1.62
CA SER A 287 -6.80 -7.04 -0.66
C SER A 287 -8.26 -6.88 -0.18
N PRO A 288 -8.48 -6.67 1.13
CA PRO A 288 -9.80 -6.43 1.68
C PRO A 288 -10.46 -5.13 1.17
N THR A 289 -9.70 -4.23 0.56
CA THR A 289 -10.22 -3.03 -0.13
C THR A 289 -10.83 -3.36 -1.50
N GLY A 290 -10.49 -4.51 -2.09
CA GLY A 290 -10.85 -4.88 -3.45
C GLY A 290 -9.97 -4.27 -4.55
N PHE A 291 -8.96 -3.46 -4.19
CA PHE A 291 -7.94 -3.01 -5.13
C PHE A 291 -7.01 -4.15 -5.53
N TYR A 292 -6.41 -4.01 -6.71
CA TYR A 292 -5.24 -4.78 -7.05
C TYR A 292 -4.06 -4.38 -6.16
N SER A 293 -3.13 -5.29 -5.95
CA SER A 293 -1.89 -5.00 -5.25
C SER A 293 -0.74 -5.89 -5.68
N SER A 294 0.47 -5.35 -5.71
CA SER A 294 1.70 -6.07 -6.01
C SER A 294 2.45 -6.42 -4.72
N ALA A 295 2.64 -7.71 -4.50
CA ALA A 295 3.33 -8.27 -3.35
C ALA A 295 4.17 -9.49 -3.74
N VAL A 296 5.18 -9.82 -2.94
CA VAL A 296 6.03 -11.00 -3.14
C VAL A 296 5.19 -12.27 -3.00
N ASN A 297 5.34 -13.19 -3.95
CA ASN A 297 4.67 -14.48 -4.06
C ASN A 297 5.28 -15.52 -3.10
N ASN A 298 5.15 -15.23 -1.81
CA ASN A 298 5.58 -16.08 -0.70
C ASN A 298 4.47 -17.07 -0.29
N SER A 299 4.70 -17.83 0.78
CA SER A 299 3.72 -18.81 1.27
C SER A 299 2.38 -18.18 1.63
N PHE A 300 2.37 -16.95 2.15
CA PHE A 300 1.14 -16.20 2.42
C PHE A 300 0.27 -15.98 1.17
N LEU A 301 0.84 -15.43 0.07
CA LEU A 301 0.07 -15.24 -1.16
C LEU A 301 -0.35 -16.56 -1.81
N LYS A 302 0.49 -17.60 -1.72
CA LYS A 302 0.15 -18.94 -2.23
C LYS A 302 -1.03 -19.53 -1.48
N ASP A 303 -1.12 -19.34 -0.17
CA ASP A 303 -2.28 -19.77 0.61
C ASP A 303 -3.56 -19.04 0.16
N LEU A 304 -3.52 -17.71 0.05
CA LEU A 304 -4.67 -16.92 -0.43
C LEU A 304 -5.14 -17.35 -1.82
N ARG A 305 -4.20 -17.58 -2.75
CA ARG A 305 -4.52 -18.11 -4.08
C ARG A 305 -5.14 -19.50 -3.98
N GLY A 306 -4.55 -20.38 -3.16
CA GLY A 306 -5.07 -21.72 -2.92
C GLY A 306 -6.50 -21.70 -2.36
N ARG A 307 -6.84 -20.74 -1.49
CA ARG A 307 -8.24 -20.53 -1.04
C ARG A 307 -9.12 -20.22 -2.25
N SER A 308 -8.74 -19.27 -3.10
CA SER A 308 -9.53 -18.96 -4.31
C SER A 308 -9.65 -20.13 -5.31
N GLU A 309 -8.68 -21.03 -5.37
CA GLU A 309 -8.72 -22.22 -6.23
C GLU A 309 -9.58 -23.34 -5.62
N ARG A 310 -9.57 -23.50 -4.29
CA ARG A 310 -10.37 -24.48 -3.55
C ARG A 310 -11.75 -23.94 -3.18
N GLN A 311 -12.52 -23.50 -4.17
CA GLN A 311 -13.89 -23.07 -3.96
C GLN A 311 -14.86 -23.70 -4.95
N VAL A 312 -16.13 -23.85 -4.55
CA VAL A 312 -17.22 -24.32 -5.41
C VAL A 312 -18.47 -23.46 -5.18
N SER A 313 -19.33 -23.33 -6.20
CA SER A 313 -20.65 -22.73 -6.02
C SER A 313 -21.56 -23.66 -5.20
N TYR A 314 -22.50 -23.08 -4.46
CA TYR A 314 -23.52 -23.85 -3.76
C TYR A 314 -24.90 -23.20 -3.90
N SER A 315 -25.95 -24.00 -3.75
CA SER A 315 -27.33 -23.55 -3.61
C SER A 315 -27.90 -23.96 -2.25
N VAL A 316 -28.83 -23.16 -1.71
CA VAL A 316 -29.54 -23.52 -0.48
C VAL A 316 -30.62 -24.58 -0.75
N THR A 317 -31.09 -24.68 -1.98
CA THR A 317 -32.09 -25.66 -2.45
C THR A 317 -31.57 -26.43 -3.65
N ALA A 318 -31.90 -27.72 -3.77
CA ALA A 318 -31.56 -28.50 -4.96
C ALA A 318 -32.11 -27.84 -6.25
N ASN A 319 -31.29 -27.82 -7.30
CA ASN A 319 -31.66 -27.36 -8.63
C ASN A 319 -30.88 -28.13 -9.71
N VAL A 320 -31.11 -27.79 -10.97
CA VAL A 320 -30.51 -28.49 -12.12
C VAL A 320 -28.98 -28.44 -12.11
N ASP A 321 -28.39 -27.38 -11.58
CA ASP A 321 -26.93 -27.18 -11.55
C ASP A 321 -26.30 -27.66 -10.22
N HIS A 322 -27.11 -27.85 -9.17
CA HIS A 322 -26.70 -28.17 -7.81
C HIS A 322 -27.67 -29.19 -7.20
N ASP A 323 -27.36 -30.47 -7.32
CA ASP A 323 -28.23 -31.59 -6.96
C ASP A 323 -27.64 -32.51 -5.88
N GLU A 324 -26.33 -32.44 -5.62
CA GLU A 324 -25.66 -33.25 -4.60
C GLU A 324 -25.68 -32.57 -3.22
N PRO A 325 -26.21 -33.22 -2.17
CA PRO A 325 -26.24 -32.64 -0.83
C PRO A 325 -24.84 -32.60 -0.20
N TYR A 326 -24.54 -31.51 0.50
CA TYR A 326 -23.33 -31.30 1.27
C TYR A 326 -23.60 -30.59 2.60
N GLY A 327 -22.96 -31.04 3.68
CA GLY A 327 -23.17 -30.50 5.03
C GLY A 327 -22.10 -29.49 5.44
N VAL A 328 -22.48 -28.23 5.64
CA VAL A 328 -21.56 -27.12 5.97
C VAL A 328 -21.51 -26.84 7.48
N GLY A 329 -20.28 -26.70 7.98
CA GLY A 329 -19.96 -26.34 9.37
C GLY A 329 -20.32 -27.42 10.39
N ALA A 330 -20.13 -27.10 11.67
CA ALA A 330 -20.31 -28.06 12.78
C ALA A 330 -21.72 -28.67 12.86
N ARG A 331 -22.76 -27.93 12.42
CA ARG A 331 -24.15 -28.41 12.42
C ARG A 331 -24.54 -29.15 11.12
N LYS A 332 -23.58 -29.35 10.20
CA LYS A 332 -23.82 -29.96 8.87
C LYS A 332 -25.06 -29.38 8.19
N ARG A 333 -25.16 -28.05 8.16
CA ARG A 333 -26.28 -27.37 7.48
C ARG A 333 -26.24 -27.73 6.01
N GLU A 334 -27.30 -28.36 5.53
CA GLU A 334 -27.40 -28.83 4.17
C GLU A 334 -27.37 -27.67 3.17
N VAL A 335 -26.61 -27.88 2.11
CA VAL A 335 -26.57 -27.10 0.87
C VAL A 335 -26.40 -28.09 -0.28
N PHE A 336 -26.55 -27.62 -1.52
CA PHE A 336 -26.40 -28.44 -2.70
C PHE A 336 -25.24 -27.93 -3.56
N VAL A 337 -24.42 -28.84 -4.06
CA VAL A 337 -23.28 -28.59 -4.96
C VAL A 337 -23.47 -29.40 -6.25
N SER A 338 -22.68 -29.11 -7.28
CA SER A 338 -22.68 -29.96 -8.49
C SER A 338 -22.01 -31.31 -8.20
N SER A 339 -22.41 -32.36 -8.93
CA SER A 339 -21.77 -33.68 -8.82
C SER A 339 -20.25 -33.67 -9.13
N ALA A 340 -19.83 -32.83 -10.09
CA ALA A 340 -18.41 -32.63 -10.39
C ALA A 340 -17.66 -31.99 -9.22
N ASP A 341 -18.28 -31.04 -8.53
CA ASP A 341 -17.68 -30.36 -7.38
C ASP A 341 -17.68 -31.25 -6.13
N ARG A 342 -18.65 -32.16 -5.97
CA ARG A 342 -18.64 -33.13 -4.86
C ARG A 342 -17.38 -33.99 -4.85
N GLN A 343 -16.89 -34.38 -6.02
CA GLN A 343 -15.63 -35.13 -6.17
C GLN A 343 -14.41 -34.30 -5.78
N LYS A 344 -14.35 -33.03 -6.22
CA LYS A 344 -13.26 -32.12 -5.83
C LYS A 344 -13.22 -31.89 -4.32
N ILE A 345 -14.39 -31.70 -3.71
CA ILE A 345 -14.51 -31.54 -2.25
C ILE A 345 -13.93 -32.75 -1.53
N ALA A 346 -14.28 -33.97 -1.95
CA ALA A 346 -13.75 -35.18 -1.32
C ALA A 346 -12.21 -35.25 -1.39
N GLN A 347 -11.62 -34.86 -2.54
CA GLN A 347 -10.16 -34.79 -2.69
C GLN A 347 -9.53 -33.73 -1.77
N TRP A 348 -10.15 -32.56 -1.62
CA TRP A 348 -9.66 -31.53 -0.71
C TRP A 348 -9.80 -31.93 0.77
N GLU A 349 -10.89 -32.61 1.14
CA GLU A 349 -11.11 -33.16 2.47
C GLU A 349 -10.05 -34.22 2.81
N GLU A 350 -9.71 -35.10 1.87
CA GLU A 350 -8.61 -36.07 2.02
C GLU A 350 -7.25 -35.38 2.17
N ALA A 351 -7.03 -34.26 1.47
CA ALA A 351 -5.84 -33.42 1.60
C ALA A 351 -5.83 -32.54 2.88
N GLY A 352 -6.83 -32.65 3.76
CA GLY A 352 -6.91 -31.96 5.05
C GLY A 352 -7.61 -30.59 5.03
N PHE A 353 -8.20 -30.18 3.90
CA PHE A 353 -9.00 -28.95 3.78
C PHE A 353 -10.48 -29.23 4.09
N THR A 354 -10.75 -29.60 5.35
CA THR A 354 -12.05 -30.13 5.77
C THR A 354 -13.07 -29.08 6.20
N GLU A 355 -12.67 -27.82 6.35
CA GLU A 355 -13.56 -26.74 6.78
C GLU A 355 -14.06 -25.93 5.59
N ALA A 356 -15.38 -25.90 5.41
CA ALA A 356 -16.05 -25.10 4.40
C ALA A 356 -16.52 -23.75 4.98
N LEU A 357 -15.99 -22.65 4.46
CA LEU A 357 -16.39 -21.28 4.81
C LEU A 357 -17.19 -20.64 3.68
N ARG A 358 -18.30 -19.98 4.01
CA ARG A 358 -19.13 -19.28 3.02
C ARG A 358 -18.49 -17.98 2.58
N THR A 359 -18.60 -17.66 1.29
CA THR A 359 -18.17 -16.39 0.71
C THR A 359 -19.38 -15.48 0.43
N PRO A 360 -19.16 -14.21 0.01
CA PRO A 360 -20.22 -13.32 -0.45
C PRO A 360 -20.82 -13.70 -1.81
N ASP A 361 -20.13 -14.52 -2.60
CA ASP A 361 -20.51 -14.85 -3.99
C ASP A 361 -21.25 -16.19 -4.08
N ASP A 362 -21.88 -16.63 -2.98
CA ASP A 362 -22.51 -17.95 -2.84
C ASP A 362 -21.62 -19.12 -3.25
N THR A 363 -20.33 -19.02 -2.87
CA THR A 363 -19.37 -20.11 -2.93
C THR A 363 -19.00 -20.60 -1.53
N LEU A 364 -18.51 -21.85 -1.46
CA LEU A 364 -17.83 -22.42 -0.32
C LEU A 364 -16.34 -22.49 -0.61
N VAL A 365 -15.52 -21.95 0.29
CA VAL A 365 -14.06 -22.12 0.24
C VAL A 365 -13.61 -23.17 1.25
N PHE A 366 -12.67 -24.02 0.84
CA PHE A 366 -12.18 -25.14 1.64
C PHE A 366 -10.79 -24.85 2.20
N VAL A 367 -10.70 -24.87 3.53
CA VAL A 367 -9.50 -24.54 4.29
C VAL A 367 -9.24 -25.60 5.37
N THR A 368 -8.03 -25.57 5.96
CA THR A 368 -7.72 -26.44 7.09
C THR A 368 -8.45 -25.98 8.35
N PRO A 369 -8.66 -26.85 9.36
CA PRO A 369 -9.25 -26.46 10.64
C PRO A 369 -8.51 -25.32 11.34
N GLN A 370 -7.18 -25.27 11.23
CA GLN A 370 -6.38 -24.18 11.78
C GLN A 370 -6.67 -22.86 11.06
N SER A 371 -6.61 -22.86 9.72
CA SER A 371 -6.88 -21.66 8.91
C SER A 371 -8.30 -21.13 9.14
N ALA A 372 -9.30 -22.01 9.26
CA ALA A 372 -10.66 -21.60 9.59
C ALA A 372 -10.75 -20.85 10.94
N ARG A 373 -10.08 -21.36 11.98
CA ARG A 373 -10.04 -20.70 13.29
C ARG A 373 -9.34 -19.35 13.21
N GLU A 374 -8.20 -19.27 12.53
CA GLU A 374 -7.45 -18.02 12.36
C GLU A 374 -8.27 -16.96 11.60
N ILE A 375 -8.91 -17.34 10.50
CA ILE A 375 -9.77 -16.43 9.71
C ILE A 375 -10.90 -15.86 10.58
N VAL A 376 -11.64 -16.71 11.30
CA VAL A 376 -12.76 -16.27 12.14
C VAL A 376 -12.26 -15.39 13.29
N GLN A 377 -11.12 -15.75 13.91
CA GLN A 377 -10.51 -14.96 14.97
C GLN A 377 -10.09 -13.57 14.47
N ASP A 378 -9.44 -13.50 13.30
CA ASP A 378 -9.00 -12.23 12.70
C ASP A 378 -10.20 -11.34 12.33
N GLN A 379 -11.30 -11.93 11.84
CA GLN A 379 -12.56 -11.22 11.59
C GLN A 379 -13.20 -10.68 12.87
N ALA A 380 -13.16 -11.45 13.96
CA ALA A 380 -13.65 -11.03 15.27
C ALA A 380 -12.80 -9.90 15.87
N ASN A 381 -11.48 -9.97 15.68
CA ASN A 381 -10.49 -9.01 16.17
C ASN A 381 -10.40 -7.73 15.35
N CYS A 382 -11.23 -7.57 14.31
CA CYS A 382 -11.22 -6.38 13.46
C CYS A 382 -11.24 -5.08 14.28
N MET A 383 -10.31 -4.18 13.97
CA MET A 383 -10.12 -2.85 14.58
C MET A 383 -10.59 -1.69 13.69
N GLY A 384 -11.19 -1.97 12.53
CA GLY A 384 -11.72 -0.91 11.66
C GLY A 384 -10.65 -0.06 10.96
N CYS A 385 -9.50 -0.66 10.61
CA CYS A 385 -8.38 0.01 9.95
C CYS A 385 -8.68 0.52 8.53
N LEU A 386 -9.77 0.08 7.91
CA LEU A 386 -10.22 0.50 6.58
C LEU A 386 -11.59 1.19 6.68
N SER A 387 -11.84 2.11 5.74
CA SER A 387 -13.15 2.75 5.54
C SER A 387 -14.25 1.71 5.29
N MET A 388 -13.91 0.65 4.54
CA MET A 388 -14.71 -0.51 4.20
C MET A 388 -13.78 -1.74 4.03
N CYS A 389 -14.17 -2.88 4.58
CA CYS A 389 -13.35 -4.10 4.59
C CYS A 389 -14.17 -5.32 4.19
N LYS A 390 -13.84 -5.92 3.04
CA LYS A 390 -14.44 -7.18 2.57
C LYS A 390 -14.15 -8.35 3.51
N PHE A 391 -12.94 -8.40 4.09
CA PHE A 391 -12.54 -9.50 4.96
C PHE A 391 -13.36 -9.59 6.26
N SER A 392 -13.73 -8.45 6.87
CA SER A 392 -14.42 -8.43 8.16
C SER A 392 -15.89 -8.00 8.10
N ASN A 393 -16.38 -7.62 6.91
CA ASN A 393 -17.69 -6.97 6.73
C ASN A 393 -17.79 -5.66 7.55
N TRP A 394 -16.70 -4.89 7.60
CA TRP A 394 -16.68 -3.61 8.31
C TRP A 394 -16.92 -2.45 7.34
N VAL A 395 -17.62 -1.42 7.80
CA VAL A 395 -17.62 -0.08 7.23
C VAL A 395 -17.62 0.93 8.38
N GLN A 396 -16.92 2.05 8.22
CA GLN A 396 -16.75 3.05 9.29
C GLN A 396 -17.98 3.96 9.54
N ARG A 397 -19.09 3.75 8.82
CA ARG A 397 -20.32 4.54 8.93
C ARG A 397 -21.49 3.64 9.30
N GLU A 398 -22.50 4.16 9.98
CA GLU A 398 -23.75 3.43 10.26
C GLU A 398 -24.31 2.79 8.96
N PRO A 399 -24.73 1.51 8.98
CA PRO A 399 -24.94 0.63 10.15
C PRO A 399 -23.69 -0.16 10.62
N PHE A 400 -22.48 0.26 10.24
CA PHE A 400 -21.19 -0.38 10.56
C PHE A 400 -21.01 -1.81 10.03
N THR A 401 -21.75 -2.12 8.98
CA THR A 401 -21.67 -3.36 8.20
C THR A 401 -21.80 -3.04 6.72
N THR A 402 -21.10 -3.79 5.87
CA THR A 402 -21.25 -3.71 4.41
C THR A 402 -22.55 -4.34 3.92
N GLY A 403 -23.27 -5.06 4.80
CA GLY A 403 -24.51 -5.76 4.44
C GLY A 403 -24.30 -7.08 3.70
N VAL A 404 -23.06 -7.40 3.29
CA VAL A 404 -22.69 -8.69 2.67
C VAL A 404 -21.83 -9.52 3.62
N LYS A 405 -21.68 -10.82 3.38
CA LYS A 405 -20.86 -11.69 4.23
C LYS A 405 -19.39 -11.24 4.24
N ALA A 406 -18.68 -11.60 5.29
CA ALA A 406 -17.22 -11.48 5.33
C ALA A 406 -16.58 -12.44 4.32
N ASP A 407 -15.52 -12.02 3.63
CA ASP A 407 -14.88 -12.81 2.58
C ASP A 407 -13.62 -13.54 3.08
N PRO A 408 -13.68 -14.87 3.33
CA PRO A 408 -12.54 -15.65 3.83
C PRO A 408 -11.40 -15.83 2.81
N ARG A 409 -11.64 -15.45 1.53
CA ARG A 409 -10.60 -15.44 0.49
C ARG A 409 -9.66 -14.23 0.63
N SER A 410 -10.06 -13.25 1.43
CA SER A 410 -9.24 -12.09 1.79
C SER A 410 -8.56 -12.32 3.15
N PHE A 411 -8.00 -11.26 3.75
CA PHE A 411 -7.21 -11.32 4.97
C PHE A 411 -7.24 -10.01 5.76
N CYS A 412 -6.80 -10.06 7.02
CA CYS A 412 -6.59 -8.86 7.83
C CYS A 412 -5.27 -8.18 7.43
N ILE A 413 -5.35 -7.12 6.62
CA ILE A 413 -4.17 -6.41 6.10
C ILE A 413 -3.33 -5.72 7.18
N GLN A 414 -3.98 -5.16 8.21
CA GLN A 414 -3.26 -4.49 9.30
C GLN A 414 -2.42 -5.50 10.09
N LYS A 415 -3.00 -6.65 10.47
CA LYS A 415 -2.32 -7.69 11.25
C LYS A 415 -1.06 -8.15 10.52
N THR A 416 -1.22 -8.59 9.27
CA THR A 416 -0.12 -9.18 8.53
C THR A 416 1.03 -8.20 8.25
N LEU A 417 0.71 -6.92 8.03
CA LEU A 417 1.73 -5.89 7.84
C LEU A 417 2.41 -5.48 9.16
N GLN A 418 1.67 -5.44 10.27
CA GLN A 418 2.25 -5.20 11.60
C GLN A 418 3.15 -6.36 12.04
N ASP A 419 2.74 -7.60 11.78
CA ASP A 419 3.49 -8.81 12.11
C ASP A 419 4.83 -8.87 11.34
N ILE A 420 4.83 -8.57 10.04
CA ILE A 420 6.07 -8.57 9.23
C ILE A 420 6.98 -7.37 9.53
N ALA A 421 6.42 -6.20 9.85
CA ALA A 421 7.22 -5.00 10.14
C ALA A 421 7.94 -5.10 11.48
N HIS A 422 7.35 -5.78 12.46
CA HIS A 422 7.86 -5.84 13.83
C HIS A 422 8.43 -7.21 14.24
N VAL A 423 8.74 -8.07 13.27
CA VAL A 423 9.38 -9.35 13.60
C VAL A 423 10.75 -9.13 14.24
N LYS A 424 10.93 -9.69 15.43
CA LYS A 424 12.20 -9.63 16.17
C LYS A 424 13.22 -10.56 15.55
N ALA A 425 14.50 -10.27 15.77
CA ALA A 425 15.60 -11.18 15.44
C ALA A 425 15.51 -12.43 16.34
N ALA A 426 14.79 -13.44 15.84
CA ALA A 426 14.54 -14.72 16.50
C ALA A 426 14.57 -15.85 15.45
N ASP A 427 14.67 -17.09 15.91
CA ASP A 427 14.82 -18.28 15.05
C ASP A 427 13.66 -18.46 14.03
N ASN A 428 12.49 -17.85 14.28
CA ASN A 428 11.33 -17.92 13.40
C ASN A 428 11.16 -16.69 12.48
N ALA A 429 12.11 -15.75 12.43
CA ALA A 429 11.94 -14.50 11.69
C ALA A 429 11.69 -14.72 10.19
N ASP A 430 12.43 -15.65 9.57
CA ASP A 430 12.25 -15.97 8.15
C ASP A 430 10.87 -16.61 7.88
N TYR A 431 10.33 -17.38 8.84
CA TYR A 431 8.99 -17.94 8.75
C TYR A 431 7.93 -16.84 8.75
N VAL A 432 8.02 -15.88 9.69
CA VAL A 432 7.07 -14.75 9.77
C VAL A 432 7.09 -13.93 8.48
N VAL A 433 8.28 -13.68 7.91
CA VAL A 433 8.46 -12.97 6.65
C VAL A 433 7.85 -13.72 5.44
N ASP A 434 7.93 -15.05 5.43
CA ASP A 434 7.34 -15.89 4.37
C ASP A 434 5.81 -16.07 4.50
N HIS A 435 5.28 -15.94 5.72
CA HIS A 435 3.86 -16.16 6.06
C HIS A 435 3.08 -14.88 6.31
N ASN A 436 3.60 -13.72 5.90
CA ASN A 436 2.91 -12.44 5.94
C ASN A 436 2.98 -11.68 4.61
N LEU A 437 2.12 -10.68 4.46
CA LEU A 437 2.09 -9.83 3.28
C LEU A 437 3.38 -9.02 3.16
N MET A 438 4.13 -9.28 2.08
CA MET A 438 5.32 -8.53 1.74
C MET A 438 5.07 -7.71 0.48
N PHE A 439 4.78 -6.41 0.61
CA PHE A 439 4.64 -5.55 -0.55
C PHE A 439 5.98 -5.32 -1.27
N GLY A 440 5.91 -5.22 -2.59
CA GLY A 440 7.06 -4.97 -3.44
C GLY A 440 6.62 -4.66 -4.86
N GLY A 441 7.29 -3.72 -5.52
CA GLY A 441 7.06 -3.43 -6.93
C GLY A 441 7.72 -4.48 -7.82
N THR A 442 7.31 -4.56 -9.07
CA THR A 442 7.77 -5.57 -10.04
C THR A 442 9.29 -5.61 -10.25
N SER A 443 10.01 -4.55 -9.88
CA SER A 443 11.47 -4.45 -9.96
C SER A 443 12.20 -5.00 -8.72
N ALA A 444 11.50 -5.53 -7.71
CA ALA A 444 12.11 -6.03 -6.47
C ALA A 444 13.18 -7.12 -6.71
N TYR A 445 13.04 -7.93 -7.77
CA TYR A 445 14.05 -8.93 -8.14
C TYR A 445 15.44 -8.33 -8.41
N ARG A 446 15.51 -7.03 -8.72
CA ARG A 446 16.77 -6.34 -9.00
C ARG A 446 17.65 -6.21 -7.78
N PHE A 447 17.13 -6.35 -6.56
CA PHE A 447 17.98 -6.46 -5.36
C PHE A 447 18.97 -7.65 -5.46
N ALA A 448 18.56 -8.76 -6.07
CA ALA A 448 19.40 -9.94 -6.24
C ALA A 448 20.44 -9.80 -7.37
N THR A 449 20.22 -8.87 -8.31
CA THR A 449 20.99 -8.81 -9.57
C THR A 449 21.74 -7.51 -9.80
N ASP A 450 21.37 -6.43 -9.11
CA ASP A 450 22.03 -5.13 -9.21
C ASP A 450 23.38 -5.20 -8.45
N PRO A 451 24.52 -4.97 -9.12
CA PRO A 451 25.84 -5.03 -8.49
C PRO A 451 26.01 -4.08 -7.30
N PHE A 452 25.17 -3.04 -7.19
CA PHE A 452 25.18 -2.16 -6.03
C PHE A 452 24.92 -2.89 -4.72
N TYR A 453 24.15 -3.99 -4.74
CA TYR A 453 23.83 -4.80 -3.54
C TYR A 453 24.66 -6.10 -3.47
N ALA A 454 25.69 -6.25 -4.30
CA ALA A 454 26.53 -7.43 -4.31
C ALA A 454 27.19 -7.66 -2.94
N GLU A 455 27.51 -8.91 -2.64
CA GLU A 455 28.16 -9.31 -1.37
C GLU A 455 27.35 -8.92 -0.11
N GLY A 456 26.04 -8.69 -0.26
CA GLY A 456 25.16 -8.30 0.84
C GLY A 456 25.33 -6.84 1.26
N PHE A 457 25.90 -5.98 0.42
CA PHE A 457 26.01 -4.56 0.71
C PHE A 457 24.64 -3.91 0.87
N VAL A 458 24.43 -3.27 2.03
CA VAL A 458 23.24 -2.46 2.32
C VAL A 458 23.68 -0.99 2.40
N PRO A 459 23.30 -0.14 1.41
CA PRO A 459 23.71 1.26 1.37
C PRO A 459 23.02 2.08 2.48
N THR A 460 23.63 3.19 2.87
CA THR A 460 22.87 4.27 3.52
C THR A 460 21.92 4.92 2.52
N VAL A 461 20.90 5.60 3.02
CA VAL A 461 20.01 6.42 2.17
C VAL A 461 20.82 7.45 1.37
N ALA A 462 21.82 8.10 1.99
CA ALA A 462 22.68 9.05 1.30
C ALA A 462 23.44 8.42 0.12
N GLN A 463 24.03 7.23 0.32
CA GLN A 463 24.70 6.48 -0.74
C GLN A 463 23.73 6.10 -1.87
N LEU A 464 22.50 5.70 -1.52
CA LEU A 464 21.48 5.37 -2.52
C LEU A 464 21.03 6.60 -3.32
N VAL A 465 20.80 7.74 -2.66
CA VAL A 465 20.40 8.98 -3.34
C VAL A 465 21.51 9.48 -4.27
N GLU A 466 22.76 9.47 -3.80
CA GLU A 466 23.94 9.80 -4.62
C GLU A 466 24.03 8.88 -5.86
N ARG A 467 23.82 7.58 -5.65
CA ARG A 467 23.79 6.58 -6.72
C ARG A 467 22.72 6.88 -7.77
N ILE A 468 21.49 7.16 -7.33
CA ILE A 468 20.37 7.51 -8.21
C ILE A 468 20.66 8.81 -8.97
N ALA A 469 21.19 9.83 -8.29
CA ALA A 469 21.55 11.11 -8.90
C ALA A 469 22.65 10.98 -9.96
N SER A 470 23.55 9.99 -9.82
CA SER A 470 24.54 9.63 -10.86
C SER A 470 23.94 8.87 -12.06
N GLY A 471 22.65 8.51 -11.98
CA GLY A 471 21.91 7.81 -13.01
C GLY A 471 21.67 6.34 -12.73
N GLN A 472 22.29 5.75 -11.72
CA GLN A 472 22.37 4.30 -11.53
C GLN A 472 21.51 3.74 -10.40
#